data_AF-A0A8J8TA20-F1
#
_entry.id   AF-A0A8J8TA20-F1
#
_cell.length_a   1.000
_cell.length_b   1.000
_cell.length_c   1.000
_cell.angle_alpha   90.00
_cell.angle_beta   90.00
_cell.angle_gamma   90.00
#
_symmetry.space_group_name_H-M   'P 1'
#
loop_
_entity.id
_entity.type
_entity.pdbx_description
1 polymer ?
#
loop_
_entity_poly.entity_id
_entity_poly.type
_entity_poly.pdbx_seq_one_letter_code
_entity_poly.pdbx_strand_id
1 'polypeptide(L)'
;MFLQKTLRLRQESASILLRAFSSANNKSNKEGKKEKEAPQESKESQPKPKVLNPMKKTFHVAMLLFGPGSTYRIAGTEQFGKELEKHEQLGTNLMEATALRIALARHKIQCKNYSIDGWYPQTIEEGQDPKEDQSLESKDEGEKQVKQIESDQRNLLTESARLTRGAKTISELSKLKVGSFEALIIPSFVDPYSKHVVADLYNIPLLRSLIKEFNLTSRYLVPVGASAINLVGKCLELQLRTSHPPHSTYKFKQQFNDERKILSLPYDSKLLNTNHQALGQLNDSIDNLVVSLKSRVLLGAKKEQPNQ
;
A
#
# COMPACT_ATOMS: atom_id res chain seq x y z
N MET A 1 -24.16 -7.84 17.80
CA MET A 1 -23.88 -6.42 18.14
C MET A 1 -22.53 -5.89 17.64
N PHE A 2 -21.45 -6.69 17.58
CA PHE A 2 -20.11 -6.22 17.18
C PHE A 2 -20.00 -5.79 15.69
N LEU A 3 -20.63 -6.54 14.77
CA LEU A 3 -20.64 -6.23 13.33
C LEU A 3 -21.33 -4.90 12.99
N GLN A 4 -22.44 -4.58 13.65
CA GLN A 4 -23.13 -3.30 13.45
C GLN A 4 -22.28 -2.12 13.91
N LYS A 5 -21.46 -2.30 14.96
CA LYS A 5 -20.56 -1.27 15.48
C LYS A 5 -19.40 -1.00 14.52
N THR A 6 -18.84 -2.05 13.89
CA THR A 6 -17.77 -1.92 12.88
C THR A 6 -18.27 -1.34 11.56
N LEU A 7 -19.48 -1.71 11.13
CA LEU A 7 -20.09 -1.14 9.92
C LEU A 7 -20.39 0.37 10.10
N ARG A 8 -20.88 0.75 11.29
CA ARG A 8 -21.14 2.14 11.66
C ARG A 8 -19.86 2.97 11.70
N LEU A 9 -18.77 2.44 12.27
CA LEU A 9 -17.46 3.09 12.28
C LEU A 9 -16.89 3.30 10.86
N ARG A 10 -17.12 2.36 9.93
CA ARG A 10 -16.71 2.51 8.51
C ARG A 10 -17.54 3.57 7.78
N GLN A 11 -18.84 3.63 8.04
CA GLN A 11 -19.72 4.67 7.47
C GLN A 11 -19.39 6.07 8.00
N GLU A 12 -19.10 6.18 9.31
CA GLU A 12 -18.69 7.43 9.94
C GLU A 12 -17.33 7.90 9.39
N SER A 13 -16.35 6.99 9.22
CA SER A 13 -15.05 7.31 8.62
C SER A 13 -15.17 7.79 7.16
N ALA A 14 -16.01 7.14 6.36
CA ALA A 14 -16.29 7.56 4.98
C ALA A 14 -16.97 8.94 4.93
N SER A 15 -17.87 9.23 5.86
CA SER A 15 -18.56 10.52 5.95
C SER A 15 -17.64 11.67 6.37
N ILE A 16 -16.66 11.40 7.25
CA ILE A 16 -15.65 12.38 7.67
C ILE A 16 -14.73 12.72 6.49
N LEU A 17 -14.31 11.71 5.72
CA LEU A 17 -13.52 11.93 4.50
C LEU A 17 -14.29 12.80 3.50
N LEU A 18 -15.57 12.47 3.23
CA LEU A 18 -16.42 13.27 2.32
C LEU A 18 -16.64 14.71 2.79
N ARG A 19 -16.79 14.96 4.10
CA ARG A 19 -16.92 16.33 4.65
C ARG A 19 -15.63 17.13 4.56
N ALA A 20 -14.47 16.48 4.72
CA ALA A 20 -13.18 17.14 4.51
C ALA A 20 -13.00 17.57 3.04
N PHE A 21 -13.50 16.77 2.08
CA PHE A 21 -13.48 17.10 0.66
C PHE A 21 -14.40 18.27 0.28
N SER A 22 -15.62 18.33 0.82
CA SER A 22 -16.55 19.44 0.53
C SER A 22 -16.14 20.76 1.18
N SER A 23 -15.46 20.72 2.32
CA SER A 23 -14.91 21.92 2.99
C SER A 23 -13.67 22.48 2.27
N ALA A 24 -12.88 21.62 1.62
CA ALA A 24 -11.70 22.03 0.84
C ALA A 24 -12.11 22.70 -0.50
N ASN A 25 -13.20 22.24 -1.13
CA ASN A 25 -13.70 22.84 -2.38
C ASN A 25 -14.47 24.15 -2.20
N ASN A 26 -15.05 24.42 -1.01
CA ASN A 26 -15.79 25.65 -0.76
C ASN A 26 -14.93 26.83 -0.26
N LYS A 27 -13.68 26.58 0.16
CA LYS A 27 -12.76 27.63 0.59
C LYS A 27 -12.04 28.36 -0.56
N SER A 28 -12.18 27.93 -1.82
CA SER A 28 -11.56 28.60 -2.96
C SER A 28 -12.51 29.49 -3.78
N ASN A 29 -13.76 29.72 -3.33
CA ASN A 29 -14.77 30.39 -4.17
C ASN A 29 -15.59 31.49 -3.47
N LYS A 30 -15.10 32.05 -2.35
CA LYS A 30 -15.73 33.21 -1.70
C LYS A 30 -14.68 34.20 -1.18
N GLU A 31 -14.25 35.08 -2.08
CA GLU A 31 -13.66 36.40 -1.84
C GLU A 31 -13.38 36.99 -3.24
N GLY A 32 -13.92 38.09 -3.72
CA GLY A 32 -14.96 39.01 -3.30
C GLY A 32 -15.24 39.95 -4.49
N LYS A 33 -16.50 40.23 -4.80
CA LYS A 33 -16.90 41.34 -5.69
C LYS A 33 -17.37 42.49 -4.80
N LYS A 34 -16.61 43.59 -4.78
CA LYS A 34 -17.12 44.94 -4.52
C LYS A 34 -16.34 45.92 -5.38
N GLU A 35 -17.06 46.55 -6.30
CA GLU A 35 -16.63 47.72 -7.05
C GLU A 35 -16.53 48.94 -6.12
N LYS A 36 -15.50 49.76 -6.34
CA LYS A 36 -15.52 51.23 -6.19
C LYS A 36 -14.33 51.82 -6.95
N GLU A 37 -14.59 52.89 -7.67
CA GLU A 37 -13.70 53.55 -8.64
C GLU A 37 -12.64 54.49 -8.01
N ALA A 38 -11.45 54.48 -8.64
CA ALA A 38 -10.45 55.54 -8.91
C ALA A 38 -9.75 56.31 -7.75
N PRO A 39 -8.55 56.95 -7.95
CA PRO A 39 -7.69 57.05 -9.15
C PRO A 39 -6.19 56.65 -8.95
N GLN A 40 -5.43 56.80 -10.04
CA GLN A 40 -4.03 56.44 -10.35
C GLN A 40 -2.94 56.82 -9.33
N GLU A 41 -1.93 55.95 -9.15
CA GLU A 41 -0.51 56.35 -9.11
C GLU A 41 0.50 55.18 -9.26
N SER A 42 1.47 55.38 -10.15
CA SER A 42 2.85 54.85 -10.20
C SER A 42 3.13 53.35 -10.43
N LYS A 43 4.16 53.13 -11.27
CA LYS A 43 4.66 51.86 -11.80
C LYS A 43 5.50 51.12 -10.77
N GLU A 44 5.22 49.83 -10.57
CA GLU A 44 6.27 48.86 -10.24
C GLU A 44 5.89 47.50 -10.86
N SER A 45 6.67 47.07 -11.84
CA SER A 45 6.46 45.82 -12.56
C SER A 45 6.77 44.65 -11.63
N GLN A 46 5.73 44.03 -11.07
CA GLN A 46 5.88 42.76 -10.36
C GLN A 46 6.50 41.71 -11.28
N PRO A 47 7.53 40.96 -10.83
CA PRO A 47 8.11 39.90 -11.62
C PRO A 47 7.04 38.83 -11.86
N LYS A 48 6.73 38.56 -13.13
CA LYS A 48 5.87 37.45 -13.53
C LYS A 48 6.36 36.18 -12.82
N PRO A 49 5.47 35.39 -12.19
CA PRO A 49 5.87 34.13 -11.61
C PRO A 49 6.54 33.28 -12.69
N LYS A 50 7.79 32.87 -12.45
CA LYS A 50 8.51 31.94 -13.32
C LYS A 50 7.66 30.67 -13.40
N VAL A 51 6.95 30.51 -14.51
CA VAL A 51 6.32 29.25 -14.89
C VAL A 51 7.47 28.26 -15.08
N LEU A 52 7.71 27.44 -14.07
CA LEU A 52 8.56 26.26 -14.20
C LEU A 52 8.03 25.48 -15.40
N ASN A 53 8.88 25.30 -16.41
CA ASN A 53 8.57 24.56 -17.63
C ASN A 53 7.80 23.27 -17.29
N PRO A 54 6.67 22.99 -17.95
CA PRO A 54 5.98 21.72 -17.77
C PRO A 54 6.95 20.58 -18.09
N MET A 55 6.96 19.53 -17.26
CA MET A 55 7.84 18.38 -17.47
C MET A 55 7.63 17.82 -18.88
N LYS A 56 8.67 17.86 -19.73
CA LYS A 56 8.65 17.23 -21.05
C LYS A 56 8.59 15.69 -20.97
N LYS A 57 8.92 15.09 -19.82
CA LYS A 57 8.89 13.65 -19.58
C LYS A 57 7.83 13.32 -18.54
N THR A 58 6.89 12.45 -18.90
CA THR A 58 5.85 11.97 -18.00
C THR A 58 6.47 11.10 -16.90
N PHE A 59 6.24 11.45 -15.64
CA PHE A 59 6.73 10.67 -14.50
C PHE A 59 5.84 9.44 -14.33
N HIS A 60 6.35 8.25 -14.66
CA HIS A 60 5.63 6.99 -14.51
C HIS A 60 6.15 6.18 -13.32
N VAL A 61 5.24 5.61 -12.54
CA VAL A 61 5.55 4.64 -11.48
C VAL A 61 4.74 3.36 -11.68
N ALA A 62 5.32 2.24 -11.26
CA ALA A 62 4.62 0.97 -11.14
C ALA A 62 4.21 0.78 -9.67
N MET A 63 3.00 0.29 -9.42
CA MET A 63 2.53 -0.08 -8.08
C MET A 63 2.15 -1.56 -8.07
N LEU A 64 2.71 -2.32 -7.13
CA LEU A 64 2.38 -3.73 -6.93
C LEU A 64 1.27 -3.89 -5.90
N LEU A 65 0.22 -4.62 -6.25
CA LEU A 65 -0.96 -4.88 -5.44
C LEU A 65 -1.20 -6.39 -5.36
N PHE A 66 -1.87 -6.80 -4.29
CA PHE A 66 -2.12 -8.20 -3.92
C PHE A 66 -3.57 -8.37 -3.42
N GLY A 67 -4.49 -7.72 -4.11
CA GLY A 67 -5.92 -7.57 -3.79
C GLY A 67 -6.19 -6.73 -2.53
N PRO A 68 -7.42 -6.25 -2.29
CA PRO A 68 -7.78 -5.62 -1.03
C PRO A 68 -7.59 -6.57 0.16
N GLY A 69 -7.13 -6.00 1.27
CA GLY A 69 -7.28 -6.60 2.60
C GLY A 69 -8.75 -6.87 2.94
N SER A 70 -9.30 -7.98 2.45
CA SER A 70 -10.66 -8.42 2.78
C SER A 70 -10.62 -9.53 3.81
N THR A 71 -11.68 -9.61 4.60
CA THR A 71 -11.89 -10.67 5.57
C THR A 71 -12.18 -11.99 4.85
N TYR A 72 -11.28 -12.95 4.94
CA TYR A 72 -11.42 -14.33 4.49
C TYR A 72 -11.90 -15.17 5.66
N ARG A 73 -12.82 -16.09 5.39
CA ARG A 73 -13.24 -17.11 6.35
C ARG A 73 -12.24 -18.25 6.23
N ILE A 74 -11.49 -18.51 7.30
CA ILE A 74 -10.75 -19.76 7.40
C ILE A 74 -11.63 -20.72 8.16
N ALA A 75 -12.06 -21.77 7.47
CA ALA A 75 -12.69 -22.91 8.12
C ALA A 75 -11.56 -23.78 8.69
N GLY A 76 -11.24 -23.58 9.97
CA GLY A 76 -10.43 -24.51 10.73
C GLY A 76 -11.33 -25.57 11.35
N THR A 77 -10.94 -26.84 11.28
CA THR A 77 -11.51 -27.91 12.10
C THR A 77 -10.65 -28.09 13.34
N GLU A 78 -11.12 -27.62 14.51
CA GLU A 78 -10.55 -28.03 15.80
C GLU A 78 -11.40 -29.12 16.47
N GLN A 79 -10.71 -29.97 17.23
CA GLN A 79 -11.10 -31.29 17.78
C GLN A 79 -12.34 -31.36 18.69
N PHE A 80 -13.16 -30.31 18.84
CA PHE A 80 -14.25 -30.28 19.83
C PHE A 80 -15.59 -29.72 19.31
N GLY A 81 -15.84 -29.77 18.01
CA GLY A 81 -17.19 -29.56 17.45
C GLY A 81 -17.73 -28.12 17.54
N LYS A 82 -16.87 -27.12 17.76
CA LYS A 82 -17.21 -25.70 17.60
C LYS A 82 -16.43 -25.11 16.43
N GLU A 83 -17.15 -24.73 15.38
CA GLU A 83 -16.58 -23.93 14.28
C GLU A 83 -16.13 -22.57 14.83
N LEU A 84 -14.82 -22.34 14.87
CA LEU A 84 -14.25 -21.02 15.10
C LEU A 84 -14.12 -20.32 13.75
N GLU A 85 -15.06 -19.43 13.43
CA GLU A 85 -14.95 -18.54 12.27
C GLU A 85 -13.82 -17.53 12.52
N LYS A 86 -12.60 -17.85 12.07
CA LYS A 86 -11.51 -16.85 12.01
C LYS A 86 -11.66 -16.04 10.74
N HIS A 87 -11.75 -14.73 10.95
CA HIS A 87 -11.91 -13.69 9.95
C HIS A 87 -10.53 -13.08 9.67
N GLU A 88 -9.88 -13.50 8.59
CA GLU A 88 -8.49 -13.10 8.28
C GLU A 88 -8.43 -12.01 7.23
N GLN A 89 -7.66 -10.95 7.45
CA GLN A 89 -7.46 -9.94 6.41
C GLN A 89 -6.21 -10.26 5.60
N LEU A 90 -6.39 -10.70 4.35
CA LEU A 90 -5.28 -10.97 3.42
C LEU A 90 -5.28 -9.96 2.28
N GLY A 91 -4.09 -9.49 1.90
CA GLY A 91 -3.89 -8.61 0.75
C GLY A 91 -3.34 -7.24 1.13
N THR A 92 -3.35 -6.34 0.15
CA THR A 92 -2.85 -4.98 0.25
C THR A 92 -3.62 -4.16 1.28
N ASN A 93 -2.88 -3.41 2.11
CA ASN A 93 -3.43 -2.41 2.99
C ASN A 93 -4.17 -1.33 2.19
N LEU A 94 -5.50 -1.37 2.29
CA LEU A 94 -6.40 -0.51 1.54
C LEU A 94 -6.14 0.98 1.79
N MET A 95 -5.82 1.34 3.03
CA MET A 95 -5.58 2.72 3.41
C MET A 95 -4.33 3.26 2.73
N GLU A 96 -3.23 2.49 2.75
CA GLU A 96 -2.00 2.87 2.06
C GLU A 96 -2.17 2.98 0.55
N ALA A 97 -2.77 1.96 -0.08
CA ALA A 97 -2.97 1.97 -1.53
C ALA A 97 -3.83 3.16 -1.97
N THR A 98 -4.87 3.49 -1.20
CA THR A 98 -5.73 4.66 -1.47
C THR A 98 -4.96 5.97 -1.29
N ALA A 99 -4.23 6.12 -0.18
CA ALA A 99 -3.43 7.31 0.11
C ALA A 99 -2.34 7.55 -0.95
N LEU A 100 -1.63 6.48 -1.35
CA LEU A 100 -0.62 6.53 -2.41
C LEU A 100 -1.22 6.99 -3.74
N ARG A 101 -2.37 6.44 -4.13
CA ARG A 101 -3.05 6.86 -5.38
C ARG A 101 -3.45 8.33 -5.35
N ILE A 102 -3.99 8.80 -4.23
CA ILE A 102 -4.36 10.22 -4.05
C ILE A 102 -3.12 11.11 -4.15
N ALA A 103 -2.05 10.77 -3.42
CA ALA A 103 -0.80 11.53 -3.44
C ALA A 103 -0.16 11.56 -4.84
N LEU A 104 -0.07 10.41 -5.52
CA LEU A 104 0.47 10.33 -6.89
C LEU A 104 -0.35 11.19 -7.87
N ALA A 105 -1.69 11.13 -7.79
CA ALA A 105 -2.56 11.95 -8.62
C ALA A 105 -2.38 13.45 -8.36
N ARG A 106 -2.35 13.86 -7.08
CA ARG A 106 -2.11 15.24 -6.65
C ARG A 106 -0.79 15.79 -7.20
N HIS A 107 0.25 14.94 -7.22
CA HIS A 107 1.57 15.30 -7.72
C HIS A 107 1.77 15.10 -9.22
N LYS A 108 0.70 14.76 -9.96
CA LYS A 108 0.67 14.51 -11.41
C LYS A 108 1.63 13.40 -11.85
N ILE A 109 1.78 12.36 -11.03
CA ILE A 109 2.58 11.18 -11.32
C ILE A 109 1.64 10.09 -11.86
N GLN A 110 1.97 9.55 -13.03
CA GLN A 110 1.19 8.48 -13.64
C GLN A 110 1.51 7.15 -13.00
N CYS A 111 0.50 6.50 -12.41
CA CYS A 111 0.64 5.20 -11.77
C CYS A 111 0.03 4.11 -12.64
N LYS A 112 0.79 3.04 -12.89
CA LYS A 112 0.28 1.79 -13.48
C LYS A 112 0.29 0.71 -12.40
N ASN A 113 -0.86 0.06 -12.20
CA ASN A 113 -1.01 -0.96 -11.15
C ASN A 113 -0.78 -2.35 -11.74
N TYR A 114 -0.07 -3.19 -10.99
CA TYR A 114 0.26 -4.55 -11.35
C TYR A 114 -0.03 -5.50 -10.19
N SER A 115 -0.32 -6.75 -10.51
CA SER A 115 -0.60 -7.81 -9.54
C SER A 115 -0.14 -9.16 -10.07
N ILE A 116 0.00 -10.12 -9.16
CA ILE A 116 0.18 -11.52 -9.52
C ILE A 116 -1.13 -12.06 -10.06
N ASP A 117 -1.06 -12.79 -11.17
CA ASP A 117 -2.15 -13.64 -11.62
C ASP A 117 -2.03 -14.99 -10.91
N GLY A 118 -2.81 -15.14 -9.86
CA GLY A 118 -2.71 -16.27 -8.94
C GLY A 118 -3.69 -16.13 -7.80
N TRP A 119 -3.88 -17.22 -7.08
CA TRP A 119 -4.80 -17.28 -5.95
C TRP A 119 -4.18 -16.69 -4.69
N TYR A 120 -5.01 -16.24 -3.76
CA TYR A 120 -4.52 -15.96 -2.41
C TYR A 120 -3.85 -17.21 -1.83
N PRO A 121 -2.76 -17.06 -1.06
CA PRO A 121 -2.22 -18.17 -0.29
C PRO A 121 -3.33 -18.75 0.59
N GLN A 122 -3.52 -20.06 0.51
CA GLN A 122 -4.35 -20.75 1.48
C GLN A 122 -3.53 -20.88 2.76
N THR A 123 -3.91 -20.15 3.81
CA THR A 123 -3.38 -20.38 5.15
C THR A 123 -3.91 -21.73 5.61
N ILE A 124 -3.15 -22.79 5.38
CA ILE A 124 -3.34 -24.06 6.05
C ILE A 124 -2.87 -23.82 7.48
N GLU A 125 -3.77 -23.88 8.47
CA GLU A 125 -3.31 -24.02 9.85
C GLU A 125 -2.54 -25.34 9.91
N GLU A 126 -1.21 -25.26 10.01
CA GLU A 126 -0.40 -26.40 10.43
C GLU A 126 -0.92 -26.79 11.82
N GLY A 127 -1.70 -27.88 11.84
CA GLY A 127 -2.07 -28.55 13.07
C GLY A 127 -0.79 -28.77 13.87
N GLN A 128 -0.83 -28.32 15.12
CA GLN A 128 0.25 -28.52 16.07
C GLN A 128 0.77 -29.96 16.01
N ASP A 129 2.09 -30.11 16.11
CA ASP A 129 2.79 -31.39 16.22
C ASP A 129 1.98 -32.39 17.06
N PRO A 130 1.87 -33.66 16.63
CA PRO A 130 1.23 -34.69 17.43
C PRO A 130 2.06 -34.86 18.70
N LYS A 131 1.58 -34.30 19.81
CA LYS A 131 2.00 -34.78 21.12
C LYS A 131 1.40 -36.16 21.29
N GLU A 132 2.29 -37.14 21.27
CA GLU A 132 2.03 -38.54 21.55
C GLU A 132 1.20 -38.72 22.83
N ASP A 133 0.32 -39.71 22.74
CA ASP A 133 -0.36 -40.44 23.81
C ASP A 133 -1.36 -39.71 24.73
N GLN A 134 -2.65 -40.00 24.51
CA GLN A 134 -3.36 -40.92 25.41
C GLN A 134 -4.66 -41.46 24.79
N SER A 135 -4.78 -42.79 24.88
CA SER A 135 -5.91 -43.65 24.55
C SER A 135 -7.28 -43.14 24.99
N LEU A 136 -8.32 -43.38 24.18
CA LEU A 136 -9.65 -43.81 24.65
C LEU A 136 -10.43 -44.41 23.47
N GLU A 137 -10.88 -45.65 23.66
CA GLU A 137 -11.83 -46.35 22.80
C GLU A 137 -13.19 -45.65 22.81
N SER A 138 -13.81 -45.49 21.65
CA SER A 138 -15.27 -45.68 21.50
C SER A 138 -15.63 -45.75 20.02
N LYS A 139 -16.32 -46.84 19.66
CA LYS A 139 -17.03 -47.03 18.40
C LYS A 139 -18.24 -46.09 18.37
N ASP A 140 -18.42 -45.37 17.27
CA ASP A 140 -19.74 -45.23 16.64
C ASP A 140 -19.57 -44.73 15.21
N GLU A 141 -20.08 -45.54 14.27
CA GLU A 141 -20.13 -45.24 12.85
C GLU A 141 -21.24 -44.22 12.58
N GLY A 142 -20.87 -42.94 12.57
CA GLY A 142 -21.64 -41.89 11.94
C GLY A 142 -20.92 -41.41 10.71
N GLU A 143 -21.49 -41.66 9.52
CA GLU A 143 -21.05 -41.07 8.26
C GLU A 143 -20.93 -39.54 8.41
N LYS A 144 -19.71 -39.06 8.63
CA LYS A 144 -19.38 -37.63 8.52
C LYS A 144 -19.48 -37.28 7.04
N GLN A 145 -20.61 -36.71 6.64
CA GLN A 145 -20.66 -35.83 5.48
C GLN A 145 -19.64 -34.71 5.72
N VAL A 146 -18.45 -34.87 5.15
CA VAL A 146 -17.53 -33.77 4.93
C VAL A 146 -18.23 -32.86 3.94
N LYS A 147 -19.01 -31.89 4.44
CA LYS A 147 -19.42 -30.74 3.64
C LYS A 147 -18.13 -30.08 3.21
N GLN A 148 -17.76 -30.32 1.97
CA GLN A 148 -16.71 -29.63 1.27
C GLN A 148 -17.11 -28.15 1.29
N ILE A 149 -16.58 -27.39 2.26
CA ILE A 149 -16.75 -25.94 2.30
C ILE A 149 -16.07 -25.45 1.04
N GLU A 150 -16.86 -24.94 0.08
CA GLU A 150 -16.35 -24.26 -1.10
C GLU A 150 -15.36 -23.20 -0.60
N SER A 151 -14.06 -23.47 -0.75
CA SER A 151 -13.06 -22.49 -0.39
C SER A 151 -13.23 -21.34 -1.36
N ASP A 152 -13.59 -20.17 -0.84
CA ASP A 152 -13.88 -18.95 -1.57
C ASP A 152 -12.55 -18.44 -2.20
N GLN A 153 -12.02 -19.16 -3.19
CA GLN A 153 -10.75 -18.88 -3.83
C GLN A 153 -10.88 -17.59 -4.62
N ARG A 154 -10.14 -16.56 -4.19
CA ARG A 154 -10.09 -15.28 -4.89
C ARG A 154 -8.75 -15.12 -5.60
N ASN A 155 -8.80 -14.59 -6.81
CA ASN A 155 -7.62 -14.32 -7.61
C ASN A 155 -7.09 -12.91 -7.29
N LEU A 156 -5.79 -12.82 -6.97
CA LEU A 156 -5.10 -11.59 -6.57
C LEU A 156 -5.20 -10.50 -7.64
N LEU A 157 -5.08 -10.82 -8.92
CA LEU A 157 -5.20 -9.87 -10.03
C LEU A 157 -6.61 -9.29 -10.11
N THR A 158 -7.61 -10.15 -10.03
CA THR A 158 -9.03 -9.76 -10.08
C THR A 158 -9.38 -8.83 -8.92
N GLU A 159 -8.94 -9.21 -7.72
CA GLU A 159 -9.16 -8.45 -6.50
C GLU A 159 -8.37 -7.11 -6.52
N SER A 160 -7.14 -7.08 -7.01
CA SER A 160 -6.35 -5.85 -7.23
C SER A 160 -7.01 -4.91 -8.24
N ALA A 161 -7.58 -5.46 -9.30
CA ALA A 161 -8.28 -4.69 -10.32
C ALA A 161 -9.54 -4.03 -9.75
N ARG A 162 -10.27 -4.69 -8.85
CA ARG A 162 -11.43 -4.11 -8.12
C ARG A 162 -11.01 -2.90 -7.29
N LEU A 163 -9.87 -2.99 -6.59
CA LEU A 163 -9.33 -1.89 -5.78
C LEU A 163 -9.00 -0.64 -6.61
N THR A 164 -8.42 -0.84 -7.79
CA THR A 164 -7.85 0.25 -8.57
C THR A 164 -8.60 0.63 -9.84
N ARG A 165 -9.68 -0.09 -10.16
CA ARG A 165 -10.38 -0.04 -11.46
C ARG A 165 -9.43 -0.34 -12.62
N GLY A 166 -8.56 -1.33 -12.42
CA GLY A 166 -7.61 -1.81 -13.43
C GLY A 166 -6.25 -2.17 -12.83
N ALA A 167 -5.84 -3.42 -13.04
CA ALA A 167 -4.51 -3.93 -12.74
C ALA A 167 -4.06 -4.84 -13.88
N LYS A 168 -2.76 -4.85 -14.15
CA LYS A 168 -2.12 -5.72 -15.14
C LYS A 168 -1.33 -6.82 -14.45
N THR A 169 -0.92 -7.84 -15.17
CA THR A 169 -0.08 -8.90 -14.58
C THR A 169 1.34 -8.42 -14.35
N ILE A 170 2.03 -8.98 -13.34
CA ILE A 170 3.49 -8.77 -13.20
C ILE A 170 4.28 -9.33 -14.40
N SER A 171 3.73 -10.30 -15.15
CA SER A 171 4.31 -10.78 -16.41
C SER A 171 4.28 -9.71 -17.51
N GLU A 172 3.21 -8.91 -17.58
CA GLU A 172 3.20 -7.75 -18.46
C GLU A 172 4.24 -6.71 -18.03
N LEU A 173 4.41 -6.48 -16.72
CA LEU A 173 5.42 -5.55 -16.22
C LEU A 173 6.84 -6.00 -16.59
N SER A 174 7.16 -7.29 -16.46
CA SER A 174 8.49 -7.82 -16.83
C SER A 174 8.75 -7.77 -18.34
N LYS A 175 7.70 -7.75 -19.17
CA LYS A 175 7.83 -7.55 -20.63
C LYS A 175 8.08 -6.09 -20.99
N LEU A 176 7.69 -5.15 -20.13
CA LEU A 176 8.02 -3.74 -20.31
C LEU A 176 9.45 -3.49 -19.85
N LYS A 177 10.16 -2.56 -20.51
CA LYS A 177 11.45 -2.11 -20.01
C LYS A 177 11.24 -1.44 -18.65
N VAL A 178 11.79 -2.01 -17.57
CA VAL A 178 11.74 -1.42 -16.21
C VAL A 178 12.21 0.04 -16.22
N GLY A 179 13.16 0.38 -17.10
CA GLY A 179 13.61 1.75 -17.32
C GLY A 179 12.55 2.75 -17.81
N SER A 180 11.35 2.31 -18.19
CA SER A 180 10.20 3.19 -18.49
C SER A 180 9.51 3.73 -17.23
N PHE A 181 9.83 3.19 -16.05
CA PHE A 181 9.33 3.62 -14.76
C PHE A 181 10.45 4.27 -13.95
N GLU A 182 10.09 5.28 -13.17
CA GLU A 182 11.02 5.94 -12.25
C GLU A 182 11.06 5.24 -10.89
N ALA A 183 9.98 4.53 -10.53
CA ALA A 183 9.88 3.81 -9.26
C ALA A 183 8.95 2.59 -9.32
N LEU A 184 9.21 1.64 -8.42
CA LEU A 184 8.31 0.57 -8.00
C LEU A 184 7.83 0.84 -6.58
N ILE A 185 6.51 0.98 -6.42
CA ILE A 185 5.84 1.21 -5.14
C ILE A 185 5.20 -0.10 -4.68
N ILE A 186 5.43 -0.46 -3.41
CA ILE A 186 4.89 -1.67 -2.80
C ILE A 186 4.23 -1.29 -1.47
N PRO A 187 2.89 -1.19 -1.41
CA PRO A 187 2.18 -1.05 -0.15
C PRO A 187 2.23 -2.35 0.67
N SER A 188 2.04 -2.24 1.97
CA SER A 188 2.07 -3.35 2.92
C SER A 188 0.90 -4.30 2.76
N PHE A 189 1.08 -5.48 3.33
CA PHE A 189 0.05 -6.47 3.62
C PHE A 189 -0.59 -6.21 4.98
N VAL A 190 -1.87 -6.56 5.12
CA VAL A 190 -2.58 -6.46 6.40
C VAL A 190 -2.03 -7.48 7.42
N ASP A 191 -1.93 -7.05 8.68
CA ASP A 191 -1.47 -7.82 9.85
C ASP A 191 -2.66 -8.65 10.43
N PRO A 192 -2.50 -9.89 10.97
CA PRO A 192 -1.28 -10.49 11.55
C PRO A 192 -0.46 -11.45 10.66
N TYR A 193 -0.99 -11.93 9.53
CA TYR A 193 -0.32 -12.99 8.73
C TYR A 193 0.73 -12.49 7.73
N SER A 194 1.18 -11.24 7.90
CA SER A 194 2.17 -10.61 7.04
C SER A 194 3.45 -11.43 6.89
N LYS A 195 3.84 -12.23 7.88
CA LYS A 195 5.04 -13.08 7.83
C LYS A 195 4.93 -14.23 6.82
N HIS A 196 3.81 -14.97 6.84
CA HIS A 196 3.57 -16.10 5.93
C HIS A 196 3.38 -15.61 4.50
N VAL A 197 2.54 -14.59 4.33
CA VAL A 197 2.32 -13.96 3.02
C VAL A 197 3.62 -13.44 2.42
N VAL A 198 4.49 -12.80 3.21
CA VAL A 198 5.81 -12.35 2.73
C VAL A 198 6.70 -13.52 2.33
N ALA A 199 6.64 -14.66 3.01
CA ALA A 199 7.39 -15.87 2.64
C ALA A 199 6.89 -16.45 1.31
N ASP A 200 5.57 -16.58 1.15
CA ASP A 200 4.96 -17.10 -0.09
C ASP A 200 5.26 -16.20 -1.28
N LEU A 201 5.11 -14.89 -1.10
CA LEU A 201 5.42 -13.91 -2.14
C LEU A 201 6.90 -13.89 -2.49
N TYR A 202 7.80 -14.04 -1.51
CA TYR A 202 9.24 -14.14 -1.76
C TYR A 202 9.60 -15.36 -2.63
N ASN A 203 8.83 -16.44 -2.50
CA ASN A 203 9.03 -17.67 -3.29
C ASN A 203 8.60 -17.54 -4.75
N ILE A 204 7.89 -16.47 -5.12
CA ILE A 204 7.50 -16.20 -6.51
C ILE A 204 8.72 -15.65 -7.28
N PRO A 205 9.34 -16.43 -8.20
CA PRO A 205 10.61 -16.04 -8.81
C PRO A 205 10.51 -14.75 -9.62
N LEU A 206 9.39 -14.57 -10.33
CA LEU A 206 9.15 -13.37 -11.14
C LEU A 206 9.08 -12.10 -10.31
N LEU A 207 8.44 -12.14 -9.13
CA LEU A 207 8.35 -10.99 -8.23
C LEU A 207 9.74 -10.62 -7.69
N ARG A 208 10.51 -11.62 -7.25
CA ARG A 208 11.88 -11.42 -6.77
C ARG A 208 12.78 -10.84 -7.86
N SER A 209 12.74 -11.39 -9.06
CA SER A 209 13.52 -10.90 -10.21
C SER A 209 13.15 -9.46 -10.56
N LEU A 210 11.86 -9.12 -10.54
CA LEU A 210 11.40 -7.77 -10.81
C LEU A 210 11.92 -6.75 -9.79
N ILE A 211 11.85 -7.06 -8.49
CA ILE A 211 12.38 -6.17 -7.43
C ILE A 211 13.89 -5.98 -7.61
N LYS A 212 14.63 -7.06 -7.91
CA LYS A 212 16.07 -7.00 -8.22
C LYS A 212 16.33 -6.14 -9.46
N GLU A 213 15.55 -6.28 -10.51
CA GLU A 213 15.71 -5.52 -11.76
C GLU A 213 15.51 -4.01 -11.55
N PHE A 214 14.50 -3.60 -10.79
CA PHE A 214 14.32 -2.19 -10.42
C PHE A 214 15.54 -1.64 -9.65
N ASN A 215 16.13 -2.43 -8.75
CA ASN A 215 17.34 -2.03 -8.03
C ASN A 215 18.56 -1.93 -8.96
N LEU A 216 18.80 -2.95 -9.80
CA LEU A 216 19.94 -3.01 -10.72
C LEU A 216 19.89 -1.90 -11.78
N THR A 217 18.68 -1.55 -12.24
CA THR A 217 18.47 -0.45 -13.19
C THR A 217 18.43 0.93 -12.52
N SER A 218 18.82 1.02 -11.24
CA SER A 218 18.91 2.26 -10.48
C SER A 218 17.58 3.04 -10.46
N ARG A 219 16.45 2.33 -10.40
CA ARG A 219 15.11 2.89 -10.17
C ARG A 219 14.77 2.86 -8.69
N TYR A 220 13.86 3.74 -8.28
CA TYR A 220 13.49 3.84 -6.88
C TYR A 220 12.62 2.64 -6.46
N LEU A 221 12.93 2.09 -5.29
CA LEU A 221 12.04 1.15 -4.60
C LEU A 221 11.37 1.88 -3.44
N VAL A 222 10.04 1.81 -3.38
CA VAL A 222 9.23 2.53 -2.39
C VAL A 222 8.34 1.55 -1.62
N PRO A 223 8.91 0.77 -0.68
CA PRO A 223 8.13 -0.07 0.21
C PRO A 223 7.48 0.75 1.33
N VAL A 224 6.18 0.58 1.53
CA VAL A 224 5.39 1.24 2.58
C VAL A 224 4.94 0.21 3.59
N GLY A 225 5.18 0.46 4.88
CA GLY A 225 4.87 -0.45 5.97
C GLY A 225 5.81 -1.66 6.09
N ALA A 226 5.75 -2.32 7.25
CA ALA A 226 6.72 -3.33 7.67
C ALA A 226 6.86 -4.52 6.69
N SER A 227 5.74 -5.00 6.15
CA SER A 227 5.72 -6.24 5.38
C SER A 227 6.23 -6.05 3.94
N ALA A 228 5.97 -4.89 3.32
CA ALA A 228 6.62 -4.51 2.06
C ALA A 228 8.13 -4.28 2.23
N ILE A 229 8.53 -3.64 3.34
CA ILE A 229 9.95 -3.41 3.67
C ILE A 229 10.68 -4.76 3.85
N ASN A 230 10.06 -5.72 4.55
CA ASN A 230 10.59 -7.06 4.71
C ASN A 230 10.74 -7.80 3.38
N LEU A 231 9.72 -7.72 2.51
CA LEU A 231 9.78 -8.35 1.20
C LEU A 231 10.95 -7.79 0.37
N VAL A 232 11.07 -6.46 0.29
CA VAL A 232 12.18 -5.82 -0.43
C VAL A 232 13.53 -6.17 0.19
N GLY A 233 13.63 -6.12 1.52
CA GLY A 233 14.84 -6.51 2.25
C GLY A 233 15.27 -7.95 1.97
N LYS A 234 14.34 -8.90 2.01
CA LYS A 234 14.59 -10.31 1.64
C LYS A 234 15.01 -10.47 0.18
N CYS A 235 14.33 -9.81 -0.75
CA CYS A 235 14.67 -9.90 -2.18
C CYS A 235 16.04 -9.32 -2.51
N LEU A 236 16.52 -8.33 -1.76
CA LEU A 236 17.81 -7.67 -1.99
C LEU A 236 18.91 -8.10 -1.02
N GLU A 237 18.62 -9.02 -0.10
CA GLU A 237 19.53 -9.48 0.95
C GLU A 237 20.02 -8.31 1.84
N LEU A 238 19.11 -7.39 2.17
CA LEU A 238 19.34 -6.21 2.99
C LEU A 238 18.57 -6.27 4.30
N GLN A 239 19.21 -5.85 5.39
CA GLN A 239 18.53 -5.60 6.66
C GLN A 239 17.93 -4.18 6.65
N LEU A 240 16.62 -4.10 6.43
CA LEU A 240 15.87 -2.84 6.45
C LEU A 240 15.08 -2.73 7.76
N ARG A 241 15.03 -1.51 8.33
CA ARG A 241 14.24 -1.26 9.55
C ARG A 241 12.75 -1.17 9.19
N THR A 242 11.94 -1.97 9.88
CA THR A 242 10.50 -2.10 9.61
C THR A 242 9.61 -1.29 10.54
N SER A 243 10.13 -0.91 11.71
CA SER A 243 9.44 -0.07 12.68
C SER A 243 10.28 1.16 13.01
N HIS A 244 9.59 2.24 13.37
CA HIS A 244 10.21 3.35 14.05
C HIS A 244 10.13 3.14 15.57
N PRO A 245 11.21 3.43 16.33
CA PRO A 245 11.11 3.47 17.78
C PRO A 245 10.03 4.49 18.19
N PRO A 246 9.28 4.22 19.27
CA PRO A 246 8.26 5.12 19.78
C PRO A 246 8.96 6.36 20.32
N HIS A 247 9.09 7.38 19.48
CA HIS A 247 9.51 8.71 19.92
C HIS A 247 8.34 9.66 19.80
N SER A 248 8.29 10.57 20.77
CA SER A 248 7.21 11.46 21.21
C SER A 248 6.54 12.36 20.16
N THR A 249 6.91 12.25 18.90
CA THR A 249 6.25 12.94 17.79
C THR A 249 5.54 11.93 16.91
N TYR A 250 4.21 11.97 16.91
CA TYR A 250 3.30 11.13 16.12
C TYR A 250 3.44 11.32 14.58
N LYS A 251 4.63 11.47 14.02
CA LYS A 251 4.86 11.55 12.56
C LYS A 251 5.63 10.33 12.11
N PHE A 252 5.09 9.58 11.15
CA PHE A 252 5.83 8.49 10.52
C PHE A 252 6.96 9.09 9.69
N LYS A 253 8.19 8.77 10.07
CA LYS A 253 9.39 9.29 9.43
C LYS A 253 9.80 8.34 8.29
N GLN A 254 10.08 8.94 7.13
CA GLN A 254 10.62 8.20 5.99
C GLN A 254 12.09 7.85 6.23
N GLN A 255 12.53 6.73 5.68
CA GLN A 255 13.93 6.31 5.67
C GLN A 255 14.43 6.24 4.23
N PHE A 256 15.72 6.56 4.04
CA PHE A 256 16.32 6.57 2.72
C PHE A 256 17.66 5.83 2.73
N ASN A 257 17.85 4.98 1.74
CA ASN A 257 19.12 4.38 1.39
C ASN A 257 19.52 4.93 0.01
N ASP A 258 20.45 5.90 -0.02
CA ASP A 258 20.89 6.56 -1.25
C ASP A 258 21.57 5.56 -2.22
N GLU A 259 22.41 4.67 -1.70
CA GLU A 259 23.17 3.70 -2.50
C GLU A 259 22.25 2.76 -3.29
N ARG A 260 21.15 2.32 -2.67
CA ARG A 260 20.20 1.37 -3.26
C ARG A 260 18.94 2.04 -3.81
N LYS A 261 18.85 3.38 -3.74
CA LYS A 261 17.65 4.18 -4.09
C LYS A 261 16.35 3.65 -3.45
N ILE A 262 16.42 3.24 -2.19
CA ILE A 262 15.24 2.75 -1.44
C ILE A 262 14.69 3.89 -0.59
N LEU A 263 13.43 4.25 -0.80
CA LEU A 263 12.69 5.23 -0.02
C LEU A 263 11.55 4.53 0.71
N SER A 264 11.76 4.21 1.99
CA SER A 264 10.80 3.43 2.77
C SER A 264 10.00 4.29 3.76
N LEU A 265 8.78 3.86 4.06
CA LEU A 265 7.95 4.43 5.12
C LEU A 265 7.63 3.35 6.17
N PRO A 266 8.50 3.13 7.17
CA PRO A 266 8.26 2.18 8.24
C PRO A 266 7.29 2.74 9.27
N TYR A 267 6.37 1.90 9.70
CA TYR A 267 5.45 2.19 10.80
C TYR A 267 4.82 0.89 11.32
N ASP A 268 4.27 0.94 12.55
CA ASP A 268 3.53 -0.17 13.15
C ASP A 268 2.04 -0.09 12.78
N SER A 269 1.54 -1.09 12.08
CA SER A 269 0.13 -1.20 11.67
C SER A 269 -0.84 -1.21 12.85
N LYS A 270 -0.41 -1.65 14.04
CA LYS A 270 -1.23 -1.63 15.26
C LYS A 270 -1.61 -0.21 15.68
N LEU A 271 -0.79 0.79 15.33
CA LEU A 271 -1.07 2.20 15.62
C LEU A 271 -2.29 2.72 14.83
N LEU A 272 -2.54 2.17 13.63
CA LEU A 272 -3.68 2.58 12.81
C LEU A 272 -5.02 2.12 13.39
N ASN A 273 -5.02 0.97 14.10
CA ASN A 273 -6.24 0.41 14.70
C ASN A 273 -6.60 1.05 16.05
N THR A 274 -5.64 1.71 16.69
CA THR A 274 -5.77 2.21 18.06
C THR A 274 -5.87 3.75 18.13
N ASN A 275 -5.52 4.47 17.07
CA ASN A 275 -5.50 5.93 17.06
C ASN A 275 -5.97 6.53 15.73
N HIS A 276 -7.12 7.21 15.72
CA HIS A 276 -7.63 7.90 14.53
C HIS A 276 -6.70 9.01 14.00
N GLN A 277 -5.92 9.66 14.85
CA GLN A 277 -4.94 10.65 14.42
C GLN A 277 -3.80 10.01 13.61
N ALA A 278 -3.46 8.74 13.90
CA ALA A 278 -2.45 7.99 13.17
C ALA A 278 -2.83 7.80 11.69
N LEU A 279 -4.12 7.68 11.36
CA LEU A 279 -4.56 7.58 9.97
C LEU A 279 -4.32 8.89 9.19
N GLY A 280 -4.65 10.03 9.79
CA GLY A 280 -4.36 11.35 9.20
C GLY A 280 -2.86 11.55 8.98
N GLN A 281 -2.06 11.17 9.97
CA GLN A 281 -0.60 11.25 9.90
C GLN A 281 0.00 10.31 8.86
N LEU A 282 -0.57 9.10 8.68
CA LEU A 282 -0.16 8.19 7.61
C LEU A 282 -0.37 8.81 6.23
N ASN A 283 -1.53 9.44 6.01
CA ASN A 283 -1.82 10.13 4.76
C ASN A 283 -0.83 11.26 4.48
N ASP A 284 -0.53 12.09 5.49
CA ASP A 284 0.45 13.18 5.36
C ASP A 284 1.86 12.64 5.10
N SER A 285 2.26 11.57 5.80
CA SER A 285 3.56 10.93 5.59
C SER A 285 3.67 10.29 4.21
N ILE A 286 2.60 9.70 3.67
CA ILE A 286 2.57 9.17 2.31
C ILE A 286 2.66 10.30 1.27
N ASP A 287 1.99 11.44 1.49
CA ASP A 287 2.15 12.58 0.58
C ASP A 287 3.58 13.10 0.58
N ASN A 288 4.19 13.25 1.76
CA ASN A 288 5.59 13.64 1.91
C ASN A 288 6.57 12.63 1.27
N LEU A 289 6.24 11.33 1.33
CA LEU A 289 6.99 10.27 0.66
C LEU A 289 6.98 10.48 -0.86
N VAL A 290 5.81 10.74 -1.44
CA VAL A 290 5.64 11.00 -2.88
C VAL A 290 6.35 12.30 -3.31
N VAL A 291 6.27 13.36 -2.50
CA VAL A 291 7.03 14.61 -2.72
C VAL A 291 8.54 14.34 -2.74
N SER A 292 9.02 13.54 -1.79
CA SER A 292 10.44 13.19 -1.66
C SER A 292 10.91 12.37 -2.85
N LEU A 293 10.13 11.38 -3.28
CA LEU A 293 10.39 10.60 -4.50
C LEU A 293 10.50 11.52 -5.70
N LYS A 294 9.50 12.40 -5.91
CA LYS A 294 9.45 13.32 -7.04
C LYS A 294 10.68 14.23 -7.08
N SER A 295 11.02 14.83 -5.95
CA SER A 295 12.16 15.74 -5.83
C SER A 295 13.48 15.03 -6.15
N ARG A 296 13.67 13.80 -5.65
CA ARG A 296 14.88 13.02 -5.88
C ARG A 296 15.05 12.60 -7.34
N VAL A 297 13.99 12.13 -7.99
CA VAL A 297 14.03 11.81 -9.42
C VAL A 297 14.37 13.05 -10.25
N LEU A 298 13.78 14.21 -9.94
CA LEU A 298 14.08 15.46 -10.64
C LEU A 298 15.51 15.97 -10.39
N LEU A 299 16.04 15.80 -9.17
CA LEU A 299 17.43 16.16 -8.85
C LEU A 299 18.44 15.22 -9.51
N GLY A 300 18.12 13.93 -9.60
CA GLY A 300 18.94 12.94 -10.33
C GLY A 300 19.04 13.29 -11.82
N ALA A 301 17.92 13.62 -12.46
CA ALA A 301 17.89 14.02 -13.87
C ALA A 301 18.74 15.27 -14.16
N LYS A 302 18.80 16.23 -13.21
CA LYS A 302 19.66 17.42 -13.35
C LYS A 302 21.15 17.10 -13.27
N LYS A 303 21.54 16.12 -12.46
CA LYS A 303 22.94 15.67 -12.36
C LYS A 303 23.40 14.86 -13.58
N GLU A 304 22.46 14.25 -14.30
CA GLU A 304 22.73 13.50 -15.54
C GLU A 304 22.78 14.40 -16.79
N GLN A 305 22.37 15.68 -16.69
CA GLN A 305 22.48 16.68 -17.77
C GLN A 305 23.50 17.81 -17.50
N PRO A 306 24.76 17.56 -17.09
CA PRO A 306 25.67 18.66 -16.79
C PRO A 306 26.36 19.28 -18.02
N ASN A 307 26.20 18.76 -19.24
CA ASN A 307 26.84 19.29 -20.45
C ASN A 307 25.97 19.15 -21.72
N GLN A 308 24.89 19.92 -21.81
CA GLN A 308 24.27 20.25 -23.10
C GLN A 308 23.98 21.75 -23.17
#